data_AF-A0A953LHX4-F1
#
_entry.id   AF-A0A953LHX4-F1
#
_cell.length_a   1.000
_cell.length_b   1.000
_cell.length_c   1.000
_cell.angle_alpha   90.00
_cell.angle_beta   90.00
_cell.angle_gamma   90.00
#
_symmetry.space_group_name_H-M   'P 1'
#
loop_
_entity.id
_entity.type
_entity.pdbx_description
1 polymer ?
#
loop_
_entity_poly.entity_id
_entity_poly.type
_entity_poly.pdbx_seq_one_letter_code
_entity_poly.pdbx_strand_id
1 'polypeptide(L)'
;MEVEELSAQVAELTAVNQRLEAENRELEARVAELDAKVKELEFRNQNLADRLSPEEREVNLINPRFSAAVGGEPGWEYHQVLSADLDNDGVEERVSVTTNAFWMEDRKEFGWDDGHPWHVYVEEPDGTRTYLFSDWVQLGKLDVILDREGPGVFIVYRRDGGMIIYRATYQGPGQFRTVRSYQVPLSYSATWANPDMFR
;
A
#
# COMPACT_ATOMS: atom_id res chain seq x y z
N MET A 1 16.17 22.04 68.91
CA MET A 1 15.27 22.68 67.92
C MET A 1 15.94 22.84 66.56
N GLU A 2 16.79 23.84 66.32
CA GLU A 2 17.38 24.09 64.98
C GLU A 2 18.25 22.92 64.45
N VAL A 3 19.05 22.29 65.33
CA VAL A 3 19.86 21.11 64.96
C VAL A 3 19.00 19.87 64.67
N GLU A 4 17.87 19.70 65.36
CA GLU A 4 16.95 18.58 65.11
C GLU A 4 16.17 18.78 63.80
N GLU A 5 15.80 20.03 63.50
CA GLU A 5 15.13 20.40 62.24
C GLU A 5 16.06 20.22 61.03
N LEU A 6 17.32 20.66 61.15
CA LEU A 6 18.36 20.40 60.14
C LEU A 6 18.62 18.90 59.97
N SER A 7 18.65 18.13 61.06
CA SER A 7 18.81 16.67 60.97
C SER A 7 17.62 16.00 60.27
N ALA A 8 16.40 16.48 60.48
CA ALA A 8 15.21 15.98 59.81
C ALA A 8 15.24 16.31 58.30
N GLN A 9 15.62 17.54 57.93
CA GLN A 9 15.77 17.95 56.53
C GLN A 9 16.85 17.14 55.80
N VAL A 10 17.98 16.87 56.46
CA VAL A 10 19.04 16.02 55.87
C VAL A 10 18.54 14.59 55.66
N ALA A 11 17.77 14.04 56.60
CA ALA A 11 17.18 12.70 56.45
C ALA A 11 16.19 12.64 55.29
N GLU A 12 15.34 13.67 55.14
CA GLU A 12 14.38 13.79 54.03
C GLU A 12 15.09 13.92 52.69
N LEU A 13 16.08 14.81 52.57
CA LEU A 13 16.89 14.97 51.35
C LEU A 13 17.63 13.68 50.99
N THR A 14 18.12 12.94 51.99
CA THR A 14 18.76 11.63 51.76
C THR A 14 17.76 10.63 51.19
N ALA A 15 16.55 10.57 51.73
CA ALA A 15 15.49 9.68 51.23
C ALA A 15 15.03 10.07 49.81
N VAL A 16 14.93 11.38 49.52
CA VAL A 16 14.61 11.88 48.17
C VAL A 16 15.71 11.52 47.18
N ASN A 17 16.98 11.71 47.53
CA ASN A 17 18.11 11.34 46.67
C ASN A 17 18.12 9.83 46.39
N GLN A 18 17.89 8.98 47.39
CA GLN A 18 17.81 7.54 47.20
C GLN A 18 16.66 7.14 46.26
N ARG A 19 15.52 7.83 46.35
CA ARG A 19 14.38 7.61 45.45
C ARG A 19 14.70 8.04 44.02
N LEU A 20 15.31 9.20 43.82
CA LEU A 20 15.72 9.69 42.51
C LEU A 20 16.78 8.78 41.87
N GLU A 21 17.73 8.27 42.65
CA GLU A 21 18.68 7.27 42.18
C GLU A 21 18.01 5.98 41.71
N ALA A 22 16.98 5.52 42.43
CA ALA A 22 16.21 4.35 42.01
C ALA A 22 15.42 4.60 40.72
N GLU A 23 14.80 5.78 40.58
CA GLU A 23 14.06 6.17 39.38
C GLU A 23 14.98 6.30 38.16
N ASN A 24 16.17 6.89 38.33
CA ASN A 24 17.17 6.98 37.27
C ASN A 24 17.62 5.59 36.79
N ARG A 25 17.83 4.63 37.69
CA ARG A 25 18.16 3.25 37.31
C ARG A 25 17.02 2.56 36.54
N GLU A 26 15.77 2.84 36.90
CA GLU A 26 14.63 2.31 36.15
C GLU A 26 14.55 2.92 34.74
N LEU A 27 14.76 4.22 34.61
CA LEU A 27 14.79 4.90 33.31
C LEU A 27 15.93 4.38 32.43
N GLU A 28 17.13 4.20 32.98
CA GLU A 28 18.27 3.59 32.27
C GLU A 28 17.93 2.18 31.75
N ALA A 29 17.25 1.36 32.57
CA ALA A 29 16.80 0.04 32.16
C ALA A 29 15.77 0.09 31.01
N ARG A 30 14.81 1.03 31.07
CA ARG A 30 13.82 1.23 30.00
C ARG A 30 14.46 1.70 28.70
N VAL A 31 15.44 2.59 28.77
CA VAL A 31 16.20 3.03 27.58
C VAL A 31 16.93 1.85 26.94
N ALA A 32 17.59 1.01 27.73
CA ALA A 32 18.26 -0.18 27.22
C ALA A 32 17.28 -1.18 26.56
N GLU A 33 16.08 -1.35 27.12
CA GLU A 33 15.02 -2.18 26.52
C GLU A 33 14.54 -1.60 25.18
N LEU A 34 14.32 -0.28 25.11
CA LEU A 34 13.92 0.40 23.88
C LEU A 34 15.00 0.29 22.81
N ASP A 35 16.27 0.46 23.15
CA ASP A 35 17.39 0.28 22.23
C ASP A 35 17.45 -1.15 21.67
N ALA A 36 17.17 -2.16 22.50
CA ALA A 36 17.08 -3.54 22.05
C ALA A 36 15.90 -3.76 21.08
N LYS A 37 14.74 -3.18 21.38
CA LYS A 37 13.55 -3.23 20.50
C LYS A 37 13.80 -2.53 19.16
N VAL A 38 14.48 -1.39 19.16
CA VAL A 38 14.84 -0.67 17.93
C VAL A 38 15.74 -1.56 17.05
N LYS A 39 16.79 -2.16 17.62
CA LYS A 39 17.66 -3.09 16.87
C LYS A 39 16.91 -4.29 16.32
N GLU A 40 15.96 -4.84 17.07
CA GLU A 40 15.11 -5.94 16.59
C GLU A 40 14.23 -5.51 15.41
N LEU A 41 13.62 -4.33 15.48
CA LEU A 41 12.81 -3.79 14.39
C LEU A 41 13.66 -3.47 13.15
N GLU A 42 14.84 -2.89 13.33
CA GLU A 42 15.80 -2.67 12.24
C GLU A 42 16.17 -3.98 11.56
N PHE A 43 16.46 -5.04 12.33
CA PHE A 43 16.76 -6.36 11.79
C PHE A 43 15.55 -6.98 11.05
N ARG A 44 14.34 -6.83 11.58
CA ARG A 44 13.11 -7.28 10.90
C ARG A 44 12.90 -6.53 9.59
N ASN A 45 13.09 -5.22 9.59
CA ASN A 45 12.97 -4.39 8.39
C ASN A 45 14.03 -4.77 7.35
N GLN A 46 15.28 -5.02 7.75
CA GLN A 46 16.31 -5.49 6.83
C GLN A 46 15.97 -6.86 6.23
N ASN A 47 15.48 -7.80 7.05
CA ASN A 47 15.04 -9.10 6.53
C ASN A 47 13.82 -9.00 5.60
N LEU A 48 12.89 -8.08 5.89
CA LEU A 48 11.77 -7.79 4.99
C LEU A 48 12.29 -7.21 3.68
N ALA A 49 13.19 -6.23 3.74
CA ALA A 49 13.85 -5.67 2.57
C ALA A 49 14.58 -6.75 1.76
N ASP A 50 15.34 -7.64 2.40
CA ASP A 50 16.07 -8.73 1.75
C ASP A 50 15.12 -9.79 1.16
N ARG A 51 13.96 -10.04 1.78
CA ARG A 51 12.90 -10.91 1.22
C ARG A 51 12.14 -10.27 0.06
N LEU A 52 12.05 -8.95 0.03
CA LEU A 52 11.47 -8.17 -1.07
C LEU A 52 12.48 -7.94 -2.21
N SER A 53 13.78 -8.00 -1.90
CA SER A 53 14.91 -7.69 -2.80
C SER A 53 15.06 -8.60 -4.04
N PRO A 54 14.57 -9.86 -4.11
CA PRO A 54 14.73 -10.62 -5.35
C PRO A 54 13.80 -10.22 -6.51
N GLU A 55 12.65 -9.55 -6.30
CA GLU A 55 11.65 -9.40 -7.38
C GLU A 55 10.82 -8.12 -7.46
N GLU A 56 11.11 -7.05 -6.71
CA GLU A 56 10.55 -5.72 -7.05
C GLU A 56 11.19 -5.20 -8.34
N ARG A 57 10.64 -5.66 -9.47
CA ARG A 57 11.01 -5.18 -10.80
C ARG A 57 10.19 -3.95 -11.10
N GLU A 58 10.87 -2.84 -11.36
CA GLU A 58 10.23 -1.69 -11.94
C GLU A 58 9.67 -2.06 -13.31
N VAL A 59 8.40 -1.72 -13.53
CA VAL A 59 7.67 -2.03 -14.74
C VAL A 59 6.94 -0.80 -15.23
N ASN A 60 6.93 -0.59 -16.54
CA ASN A 60 6.08 0.40 -17.16
C ASN A 60 4.77 -0.29 -17.59
N LEU A 61 3.65 0.11 -16.98
CA LEU A 61 2.32 -0.41 -17.31
C LEU A 61 1.55 0.50 -18.28
N ILE A 62 2.24 1.46 -18.89
CA ILE A 62 1.67 2.36 -19.90
C ILE A 62 2.05 1.87 -21.28
N ASN A 63 1.10 1.22 -21.95
CA ASN A 63 1.22 0.81 -23.33
C ASN A 63 0.67 1.92 -24.24
N PRO A 64 1.53 2.59 -25.03
CA PRO A 64 1.14 3.75 -25.84
C PRO A 64 0.22 3.41 -27.02
N ARG A 65 -0.05 2.11 -27.28
CA ARG A 65 -1.03 1.69 -28.29
C ARG A 65 -2.47 1.95 -27.86
N PHE A 66 -2.72 2.08 -26.56
CA PHE A 66 -4.04 2.40 -26.03
C PHE A 66 -4.07 3.88 -25.69
N SER A 67 -4.87 4.62 -26.46
CA SER A 67 -5.09 6.04 -26.22
C SER A 67 -5.67 6.25 -24.83
N ALA A 68 -5.16 7.25 -24.12
CA ALA A 68 -5.71 7.68 -22.85
C ALA A 68 -7.22 7.95 -22.99
N ALA A 69 -8.01 7.35 -22.10
CA ALA A 69 -9.44 7.60 -22.01
C ALA A 69 -9.84 7.96 -20.59
N VAL A 70 -10.99 8.63 -20.47
CA VAL A 70 -11.55 9.10 -19.21
C VAL A 70 -12.82 8.31 -18.90
N GLY A 71 -12.97 7.93 -17.64
CA GLY A 71 -14.09 7.11 -17.20
C GLY A 71 -15.38 7.94 -17.24
N GLY A 72 -16.46 7.31 -17.70
CA GLY A 72 -17.75 7.96 -17.90
C GLY A 72 -17.90 8.71 -19.23
N GLU A 73 -16.85 8.80 -20.05
CA GLU A 73 -16.99 9.25 -21.44
C GLU A 73 -17.69 8.18 -22.30
N PRO A 74 -18.31 8.56 -23.43
CA PRO A 74 -18.93 7.59 -24.34
C PRO A 74 -17.94 6.49 -24.77
N GLY A 75 -18.32 5.23 -24.56
CA GLY A 75 -17.48 4.05 -24.78
C GLY A 75 -16.57 3.68 -23.60
N TRP A 76 -16.63 4.40 -22.47
CA TRP A 76 -15.87 4.15 -21.23
C TRP A 76 -16.78 4.23 -20.01
N GLU A 77 -18.02 3.77 -20.15
CA GLU A 77 -19.07 3.88 -19.15
C GLU A 77 -18.79 3.08 -17.89
N TYR A 78 -18.00 1.99 -17.98
CA TYR A 78 -17.51 1.31 -16.78
C TYR A 78 -16.48 2.21 -16.11
N HIS A 79 -16.84 2.76 -14.95
CA HIS A 79 -16.00 3.67 -14.20
C HIS A 79 -16.23 3.47 -12.71
N GLN A 80 -15.14 3.20 -12.00
CA GLN A 80 -15.11 3.18 -10.54
C GLN A 80 -14.11 4.23 -10.07
N VAL A 81 -14.45 4.89 -8.97
CA VAL A 81 -13.63 5.94 -8.37
C VAL A 81 -13.45 5.73 -6.88
N LEU A 82 -12.33 6.19 -6.38
CA LEU A 82 -12.08 6.40 -4.96
C LEU A 82 -11.24 7.67 -4.79
N SER A 83 -11.31 8.27 -3.62
CA SER A 83 -10.53 9.46 -3.26
C SER A 83 -9.67 9.17 -2.03
N ALA A 84 -8.43 9.65 -2.06
CA ALA A 84 -7.49 9.61 -0.94
C ALA A 84 -6.35 10.60 -1.20
N ASP A 85 -5.70 11.04 -0.13
CA ASP A 85 -4.42 11.74 -0.19
C ASP A 85 -3.31 10.71 -0.51
N LEU A 86 -2.92 10.64 -1.79
CA LEU A 86 -2.02 9.60 -2.32
C LEU A 86 -0.55 10.00 -2.23
N ASP A 87 -0.22 11.28 -2.20
CA ASP A 87 1.15 11.78 -2.09
C ASP A 87 1.48 12.43 -0.73
N ASN A 88 0.51 12.46 0.19
CA ASN A 88 0.59 13.02 1.55
C ASN A 88 0.81 14.53 1.60
N ASP A 89 0.29 15.27 0.62
CA ASP A 89 0.34 16.74 0.62
C ASP A 89 -0.85 17.38 1.39
N GLY A 90 -1.81 16.58 1.84
CA GLY A 90 -3.00 17.01 2.57
C GLY A 90 -4.22 17.33 1.69
N VAL A 91 -4.11 17.13 0.38
CA VAL A 91 -5.18 17.22 -0.61
C VAL A 91 -5.60 15.80 -1.00
N GLU A 92 -6.87 15.59 -1.38
CA GLU A 92 -7.30 14.28 -1.87
C GLU A 92 -7.25 14.25 -3.40
N GLU A 93 -6.62 13.22 -3.95
CA GLU A 93 -6.66 12.91 -5.37
C GLU A 93 -7.74 11.87 -5.66
N ARG A 94 -8.28 11.89 -6.88
CA ARG A 94 -9.25 10.91 -7.34
C ARG A 94 -8.60 9.82 -8.16
N VAL A 95 -8.58 8.59 -7.66
CA VAL A 95 -8.20 7.41 -8.45
C VAL A 95 -9.40 6.93 -9.25
N SER A 96 -9.20 6.72 -10.55
CA SER A 96 -10.20 6.20 -11.47
C SER A 96 -9.75 4.88 -12.09
N VAL A 97 -10.67 3.91 -12.13
CA VAL A 97 -10.52 2.64 -12.86
C VAL A 97 -11.60 2.58 -13.91
N THR A 98 -11.20 2.42 -15.17
CA THR A 98 -12.15 2.39 -16.29
C THR A 98 -11.73 1.41 -17.38
N THR A 99 -12.72 0.91 -18.11
CA THR A 99 -12.57 0.02 -19.26
C THR A 99 -13.72 0.26 -20.22
N ASN A 100 -13.53 -0.07 -21.50
CA ASN A 100 -14.59 0.07 -22.51
C ASN A 100 -15.60 -1.09 -22.52
N ALA A 101 -15.90 -1.66 -21.35
CA ALA A 101 -16.96 -2.65 -21.24
C ALA A 101 -18.28 -1.97 -21.64
N PHE A 102 -19.03 -2.58 -22.56
CA PHE A 102 -20.17 -1.92 -23.17
C PHE A 102 -21.39 -2.04 -22.26
N TRP A 103 -22.09 -0.92 -22.05
CA TRP A 103 -23.32 -0.92 -21.28
C TRP A 103 -24.46 -1.58 -22.05
N MET A 104 -25.09 -2.61 -21.47
CA MET A 104 -26.27 -3.27 -22.03
C MET A 104 -27.53 -2.74 -21.35
N GLU A 105 -28.19 -1.77 -21.98
CA GLU A 105 -29.38 -1.09 -21.42
C GLU A 105 -30.54 -2.04 -21.11
N ASP A 106 -30.72 -3.09 -21.91
CA ASP A 106 -31.78 -4.08 -21.74
C ASP A 106 -31.59 -4.93 -20.47
N ARG A 107 -30.34 -5.23 -20.11
CA ARG A 107 -29.97 -6.07 -18.95
C ARG A 107 -29.54 -5.28 -17.73
N LYS A 108 -29.30 -3.97 -17.88
CA LYS A 108 -28.74 -3.09 -16.85
C LYS A 108 -27.42 -3.62 -16.28
N GLU A 109 -26.58 -4.16 -17.14
CA GLU A 109 -25.28 -4.71 -16.77
C GLU A 109 -24.23 -4.38 -17.84
N PHE A 110 -22.96 -4.48 -17.46
CA PHE A 110 -21.85 -4.36 -18.40
C PHE A 110 -21.65 -5.68 -19.14
N GLY A 111 -21.59 -5.57 -20.47
CA GLY A 111 -21.17 -6.65 -21.35
C GLY A 111 -19.65 -6.72 -21.41
N TRP A 112 -19.14 -7.93 -21.20
CA TRP A 112 -17.72 -8.24 -21.20
C TRP A 112 -17.39 -9.12 -22.40
N ASP A 113 -16.31 -8.79 -23.09
CA ASP A 113 -15.67 -9.60 -24.12
C ASP A 113 -14.46 -10.35 -23.54
N ASP A 114 -13.76 -11.11 -24.37
CA ASP A 114 -12.56 -11.86 -24.01
C ASP A 114 -11.40 -10.96 -23.53
N GLY A 115 -11.49 -9.65 -23.75
CA GLY A 115 -10.60 -8.66 -23.16
C GLY A 115 -11.02 -7.23 -23.50
N HIS A 116 -10.44 -6.28 -22.79
CA HIS A 116 -10.68 -4.86 -22.98
C HIS A 116 -9.40 -4.05 -22.70
N PRO A 117 -9.21 -2.85 -23.29
CA PRO A 117 -8.28 -1.87 -22.77
C PRO A 117 -8.77 -1.34 -21.41
N TRP A 118 -7.89 -1.36 -20.42
CA TRP A 118 -8.15 -0.77 -19.11
C TRP A 118 -7.24 0.41 -18.85
N HIS A 119 -7.75 1.39 -18.12
CA HIS A 119 -6.98 2.49 -17.58
C HIS A 119 -7.15 2.59 -16.06
N VAL A 120 -6.04 2.86 -15.40
CA VAL A 120 -6.01 3.35 -14.01
C VAL A 120 -5.25 4.66 -14.02
N TYR A 121 -5.87 5.72 -13.52
CA TYR A 121 -5.24 7.04 -13.42
C TYR A 121 -5.63 7.76 -12.15
N VAL A 122 -4.73 8.65 -11.71
CA VAL A 122 -4.95 9.61 -10.65
C VAL A 122 -5.33 10.93 -11.30
N GLU A 123 -6.36 11.59 -10.78
CA GLU A 123 -6.78 12.92 -11.18
C GLU A 123 -6.65 13.88 -10.00
N GLU A 124 -5.88 14.94 -10.20
CA GLU A 124 -5.74 16.08 -9.30
C GLU A 124 -7.04 16.90 -9.22
N PRO A 125 -7.23 17.73 -8.17
CA PRO A 125 -8.38 18.63 -8.08
C PRO A 125 -8.51 19.60 -9.26
N ASP A 126 -7.40 19.94 -9.91
CA ASP A 126 -7.36 20.80 -11.10
C ASP A 126 -7.70 20.06 -12.41
N GLY A 127 -7.92 18.74 -12.34
CA GLY A 127 -8.23 17.86 -13.47
C GLY A 127 -7.00 17.29 -14.18
N THR A 128 -5.78 17.57 -13.71
CA THR A 128 -4.55 16.96 -14.23
C THR A 128 -4.56 15.46 -14.00
N ARG A 129 -4.28 14.67 -15.04
CA ARG A 129 -4.33 13.20 -14.98
C ARG A 129 -2.95 12.57 -15.12
N THR A 130 -2.66 11.65 -14.22
CA THR A 130 -1.47 10.77 -14.28
C THR A 130 -1.93 9.32 -14.44
N TYR A 131 -1.68 8.73 -15.61
CA TYR A 131 -2.02 7.33 -15.86
C TYR A 131 -0.98 6.41 -15.21
N LEU A 132 -1.45 5.48 -14.38
CA LEU A 132 -0.65 4.46 -13.69
C LEU A 132 -0.71 3.10 -14.40
N PHE A 133 -1.78 2.87 -15.16
CA PHE A 133 -1.98 1.69 -16.01
C PHE A 133 -2.71 2.08 -17.29
N SER A 134 -2.26 1.53 -18.42
CA SER A 134 -2.92 1.66 -19.72
C SER A 134 -2.53 0.47 -20.58
N ASP A 135 -3.29 -0.62 -20.54
CA ASP A 135 -2.97 -1.82 -21.34
C ASP A 135 -4.21 -2.69 -21.60
N TRP A 136 -4.06 -3.66 -22.48
CA TRP A 136 -5.06 -4.68 -22.72
C TRP A 136 -5.06 -5.73 -21.61
N VAL A 137 -6.25 -6.00 -21.08
CA VAL A 137 -6.49 -7.01 -20.07
C VAL A 137 -7.25 -8.16 -20.72
N GLN A 138 -6.55 -9.26 -21.00
CA GLN A 138 -7.14 -10.47 -21.56
C GLN A 138 -7.74 -11.34 -20.44
N LEU A 139 -9.00 -11.75 -20.61
CA LEU A 139 -9.72 -12.72 -19.76
C LEU A 139 -9.54 -12.44 -18.26
N GLY A 140 -9.64 -11.16 -17.90
CA GLY A 140 -9.24 -10.71 -16.58
C GLY A 140 -9.88 -9.39 -16.19
N LYS A 141 -9.50 -8.94 -15.00
CA LYS A 141 -9.96 -7.66 -14.44
C LYS A 141 -8.85 -7.00 -13.66
N LEU A 142 -8.99 -5.69 -13.48
CA LEU A 142 -8.20 -4.92 -12.54
C LEU A 142 -9.03 -4.59 -11.31
N ASP A 143 -8.44 -4.78 -10.15
CA ASP A 143 -8.91 -4.16 -8.91
C ASP A 143 -7.83 -3.18 -8.45
N VAL A 144 -8.27 -2.05 -7.90
CA VAL A 144 -7.36 -1.05 -7.33
C VAL A 144 -7.65 -0.92 -5.84
N ILE A 145 -6.59 -1.03 -5.06
CA ILE A 145 -6.63 -1.00 -3.59
C ILE A 145 -5.74 0.14 -3.14
N LEU A 146 -6.23 0.98 -2.24
CA LEU A 146 -5.40 2.03 -1.62
C LEU A 146 -4.24 1.40 -0.85
N ASP A 147 -3.04 1.94 -1.05
CA ASP A 147 -1.93 1.67 -0.15
C ASP A 147 -2.14 2.49 1.13
N ARG A 148 -2.52 1.83 2.22
CA ARG A 148 -2.78 2.49 3.51
C ARG A 148 -1.50 2.79 4.29
N GLU A 149 -0.38 2.22 3.87
CA GLU A 149 0.91 2.30 4.57
C GLU A 149 1.94 3.14 3.80
N GLY A 150 1.64 3.51 2.55
CA GLY A 150 2.53 4.32 1.73
C GLY A 150 1.79 5.09 0.64
N PRO A 151 2.50 5.99 -0.06
CA PRO A 151 1.90 6.82 -1.08
C PRO A 151 1.52 5.98 -2.31
N GLY A 152 0.24 6.03 -2.72
CA GLY A 152 -0.28 5.43 -3.95
C GLY A 152 -1.25 4.26 -3.78
N VAL A 153 -1.17 3.29 -4.71
CA VAL A 153 -2.15 2.20 -4.84
C VAL A 153 -1.51 0.87 -5.22
N PHE A 154 -2.21 -0.22 -4.90
CA PHE A 154 -1.98 -1.53 -5.49
C PHE A 154 -2.93 -1.76 -6.67
N ILE A 155 -2.36 -2.14 -7.81
CA ILE A 155 -3.09 -2.58 -9.00
C ILE A 155 -3.01 -4.10 -9.04
N VAL A 156 -4.15 -4.76 -8.85
CA VAL A 156 -4.27 -6.20 -8.81
C VAL A 156 -4.84 -6.69 -10.14
N TYR A 157 -3.97 -7.27 -10.96
CA TYR A 157 -4.37 -7.91 -12.21
C TYR A 157 -4.70 -9.39 -11.95
N ARG A 158 -5.96 -9.78 -12.16
CA ARG A 158 -6.44 -11.17 -12.01
C ARG A 158 -6.78 -11.77 -13.38
N ARG A 159 -6.29 -13.00 -13.63
CA ARG A 159 -6.57 -13.78 -14.85
C ARG A 159 -6.49 -15.28 -14.57
N ASP A 160 -7.49 -16.06 -14.99
CA ASP A 160 -7.47 -17.54 -15.05
C ASP A 160 -6.76 -18.24 -13.86
N GLY A 161 -7.10 -17.86 -12.62
CA GLY A 161 -6.53 -18.44 -11.40
C GLY A 161 -5.14 -17.91 -10.98
N GLY A 162 -4.48 -17.13 -11.84
CA GLY A 162 -3.27 -16.37 -11.52
C GLY A 162 -3.58 -14.91 -11.13
N MET A 163 -2.59 -14.25 -10.57
CA MET A 163 -2.69 -12.86 -10.15
C MET A 163 -1.31 -12.18 -10.16
N ILE A 164 -1.25 -10.95 -10.62
CA ILE A 164 -0.07 -10.09 -10.48
C ILE A 164 -0.48 -8.86 -9.68
N ILE A 165 0.31 -8.53 -8.66
CA ILE A 165 0.11 -7.31 -7.87
C ILE A 165 1.24 -6.35 -8.21
N TYR A 166 0.85 -5.18 -8.68
CA TYR A 166 1.74 -4.05 -8.86
C TYR A 166 1.49 -3.04 -7.75
N ARG A 167 2.56 -2.45 -7.22
CA ARG A 167 2.48 -1.27 -6.35
C ARG A 167 2.86 -0.07 -7.19
N ALA A 168 1.91 0.85 -7.38
CA ALA A 168 2.11 2.11 -8.08
C ALA A 168 2.19 3.23 -7.02
N THR A 169 3.40 3.74 -6.80
CA THR A 169 3.66 4.86 -5.91
C THR A 169 3.47 6.17 -6.64
N TYR A 170 2.60 7.03 -6.11
CA TYR A 170 2.29 8.35 -6.65
C TYR A 170 2.99 9.44 -5.83
N GLN A 171 3.52 10.47 -6.49
CA GLN A 171 4.25 11.57 -5.86
C GLN A 171 3.86 12.93 -6.48
N GLY A 172 2.65 13.03 -7.03
CA GLY A 172 2.14 14.20 -7.71
C GLY A 172 2.15 14.11 -9.24
N PRO A 173 1.75 15.18 -9.94
CA PRO A 173 1.46 15.16 -11.37
C PRO A 173 2.62 14.65 -12.23
N GLY A 174 2.36 13.58 -12.98
CA GLY A 174 3.35 12.93 -13.85
C GLY A 174 4.48 12.19 -13.12
N GLN A 175 4.48 12.18 -11.78
CA GLN A 175 5.52 11.58 -10.96
C GLN A 175 4.97 10.32 -10.29
N PHE A 176 5.31 9.17 -10.87
CA PHE A 176 4.94 7.88 -10.30
C PHE A 176 5.99 6.82 -10.61
N ARG A 177 5.98 5.77 -9.80
CA ARG A 177 6.82 4.59 -9.98
C ARG A 177 5.98 3.34 -9.77
N THR A 178 6.09 2.38 -10.69
CA THR A 178 5.38 1.11 -10.55
C THR A 178 6.35 -0.05 -10.44
N VAL A 179 6.18 -0.86 -9.40
CA VAL A 179 6.94 -2.10 -9.20
C VAL A 179 5.99 -3.29 -9.19
N ARG A 180 6.44 -4.42 -9.72
CA ARG A 180 5.76 -5.70 -9.51
C ARG A 180 6.07 -6.19 -8.11
N SER A 181 5.09 -6.16 -7.22
CA SER A 181 5.25 -6.53 -5.81
C SER A 181 5.08 -8.03 -5.58
N TYR A 182 4.16 -8.67 -6.32
CA TYR A 182 3.89 -10.10 -6.16
C TYR A 182 3.32 -10.72 -7.44
N GLN A 183 3.54 -12.01 -7.64
CA GLN A 183 2.97 -12.77 -8.75
C GLN A 183 2.64 -14.20 -8.33
N VAL A 184 1.38 -14.58 -8.54
CA VAL A 184 0.93 -15.97 -8.67
C VAL A 184 0.82 -16.26 -10.17
N PRO A 185 1.64 -17.15 -10.74
CA PRO A 185 1.57 -17.47 -12.16
C PRO A 185 0.23 -18.12 -12.51
N LEU A 186 -0.13 -18.08 -13.80
CA LEU A 186 -1.30 -18.79 -14.31
C LEU A 186 -1.19 -20.28 -14.00
N SER A 187 -2.25 -20.85 -13.43
CA SER A 187 -2.37 -22.29 -13.22
C SER A 187 -3.61 -22.78 -13.94
N TYR A 188 -3.43 -23.48 -15.06
CA TYR A 188 -4.52 -24.19 -15.75
C TYR A 188 -4.98 -25.44 -14.97
N SER A 189 -4.19 -25.89 -13.99
CA SER A 189 -4.57 -26.91 -13.04
C SER A 189 -5.32 -26.28 -11.88
N ALA A 190 -6.64 -26.38 -11.93
CA ALA A 190 -7.48 -26.09 -10.79
C ALA A 190 -7.16 -27.11 -9.67
N THR A 191 -6.28 -26.76 -8.73
CA THR A 191 -5.98 -27.61 -7.56
C THR A 191 -6.98 -27.31 -6.44
N TRP A 192 -8.28 -27.44 -6.71
CA TRP A 192 -9.24 -27.53 -5.62
C TRP A 192 -9.22 -28.97 -5.09
N ALA A 193 -8.68 -29.13 -3.89
CA ALA A 193 -8.95 -30.25 -2.98
C ALA A 193 -8.74 -31.68 -3.54
N ASN A 194 -7.49 -32.14 -3.64
CA ASN A 194 -7.21 -33.57 -3.52
C ASN A 194 -6.69 -33.88 -2.10
N PRO A 195 -7.54 -34.36 -1.16
CA PRO A 195 -7.13 -34.69 0.19
C PRO A 195 -6.12 -35.87 0.26
N ASP A 196 -5.90 -36.61 -0.83
CA ASP A 196 -4.96 -37.72 -0.87
C ASP A 196 -3.50 -37.32 -1.15
N MET A 197 -3.21 -36.03 -1.37
CA MET A 197 -1.81 -35.56 -1.57
C MET A 197 -1.01 -35.37 -0.27
N PHE A 198 -1.62 -35.52 0.91
CA PHE A 198 -0.96 -35.38 2.21
C PHE A 198 -0.91 -36.68 3.04
N ARG A 199 -0.93 -37.85 2.38
CA ARG A 199 -0.69 -39.15 3.04
C ARG A 199 0.71 -39.67 2.77
#